data_AF-A0A8S2FWH1-F1
#
_entry.id   AF-A0A8S2FWH1-F1
#
_cell.length_a   1.000
_cell.length_b   1.000
_cell.length_c   1.000
_cell.angle_alpha   90.00
_cell.angle_beta   90.00
_cell.angle_gamma   90.00
#
_symmetry.space_group_name_H-M   'P 1'
#
loop_
_entity.id
_entity.type
_entity.pdbx_description
1 polymer ?
#
loop_
_entity_poly.entity_id
_entity_poly.type
_entity_poly.pdbx_seq_one_letter_code
_entity_poly.pdbx_strand_id
1 'polypeptide(L)'
;STLVDLLKQSKELPPDVIEKVLKSVENMSAKELNELAKNLDHLPPDMKERVMKEIMKNLKNLDPKAQATILQQMLNNTDNLDPKVLEEIMRNVANLTPTAIKELLRKADKLPPDALKELLKHVDQIPVSVLEELIKNADQLAPEVIAALLASKDLPPAIREKLLKEINKNKKLKEKLKSLDPLTQGVQGVGKVQPKAKPDAKKPKLDVPKPKTGSEKKIRDLYEKLFGKDVTGRLDMDMDFLAGIDESELEDIFQDPEFLNMDPNLSPEARKKLIEEIRKKRSKRRIADVPPLSKEKLQDIEDPLDYLYKYCIIHPDRMAVYERVFLNTIKKQKPLFEGMNPPEHTVKLINTKRGGEGWSNVGGGNYVNDPKQYHALDSSDDDDDE
;
A
#
# COMPACT_ATOMS: atom_id res chain seq x y z
N SER A 1 17.66 12.20 -30.14
CA SER A 1 17.80 13.67 -30.05
C SER A 1 17.39 14.36 -31.35
N THR A 2 17.78 13.90 -32.55
CA THR A 2 17.51 14.56 -33.83
C THR A 2 16.04 14.93 -34.16
N LEU A 3 15.06 14.07 -33.87
CA LEU A 3 13.66 14.35 -34.25
C LEU A 3 12.99 15.43 -33.37
N VAL A 4 13.27 15.43 -32.07
CA VAL A 4 12.75 16.46 -31.14
C VAL A 4 13.32 17.83 -31.50
N ASP A 5 14.61 17.87 -31.87
CA ASP A 5 15.29 19.12 -32.23
C ASP A 5 14.75 19.69 -33.56
N LEU A 6 14.42 18.82 -34.53
CA LEU A 6 13.70 19.22 -35.75
C LEU A 6 12.28 19.76 -35.44
N LEU A 7 11.54 19.11 -34.55
CA LEU A 7 10.18 19.55 -34.19
C LEU A 7 10.16 20.90 -33.48
N LYS A 8 11.21 21.24 -32.71
CA LYS A 8 11.36 22.57 -32.09
C LYS A 8 11.51 23.69 -33.11
N GLN A 9 12.09 23.41 -34.27
CA GLN A 9 12.30 24.36 -35.38
C GLN A 9 11.16 24.35 -36.40
N SER A 10 10.04 23.67 -36.10
CA SER A 10 8.92 23.48 -37.02
C SER A 10 8.33 24.76 -37.64
N LYS A 11 8.44 25.92 -36.98
CA LYS A 11 8.00 27.20 -37.55
C LYS A 11 8.76 27.60 -38.83
N GLU A 12 9.97 27.08 -39.01
CA GLU A 12 10.84 27.36 -40.15
C GLU A 12 10.83 26.22 -41.18
N LEU A 13 10.19 25.10 -40.86
CA LEU A 13 10.13 23.93 -41.73
C LEU A 13 8.95 24.04 -42.70
N PRO A 14 9.14 23.71 -43.99
CA PRO A 14 8.04 23.68 -44.92
C PRO A 14 7.04 22.54 -44.59
N PRO A 15 5.74 22.70 -44.92
CA PRO A 15 4.68 21.79 -44.48
C PRO A 15 4.88 20.32 -44.88
N ASP A 16 5.51 20.08 -46.03
CA ASP A 16 5.80 18.75 -46.54
C ASP A 16 6.87 18.02 -45.69
N VAL A 17 7.83 18.76 -45.13
CA VAL A 17 8.84 18.22 -44.20
C VAL A 17 8.20 17.89 -42.87
N ILE A 18 7.32 18.76 -42.37
CA ILE A 18 6.54 18.52 -41.13
C ILE A 18 5.75 17.21 -41.24
N GLU A 19 5.04 16.99 -42.35
CA GLU A 19 4.30 15.74 -42.59
C GLU A 19 5.19 14.50 -42.63
N LYS A 20 6.38 14.58 -43.24
CA LYS A 20 7.35 13.47 -43.22
C LYS A 20 7.87 13.16 -41.80
N VAL A 21 8.10 14.19 -41.00
CA VAL A 21 8.52 14.03 -39.61
C VAL A 21 7.40 13.40 -38.78
N LEU A 22 6.15 13.83 -38.96
CA LEU A 22 4.98 13.25 -38.28
C LEU A 22 4.74 11.78 -38.68
N LYS A 23 4.89 11.44 -39.97
CA LYS A 23 4.85 10.03 -40.41
C LYS A 23 5.95 9.17 -39.81
N SER A 24 7.08 9.75 -39.43
CA SER A 24 8.11 9.01 -38.70
C SER A 24 7.65 8.66 -37.28
N VAL A 25 6.78 9.47 -36.68
CA VAL A 25 6.19 9.20 -35.35
C VAL A 25 5.23 8.01 -35.37
N GLU A 26 4.53 7.76 -36.49
CA GLU A 26 3.64 6.59 -36.68
C GLU A 26 4.32 5.23 -36.47
N ASN A 27 5.65 5.17 -36.61
CA ASN A 27 6.40 3.91 -36.53
C ASN A 27 7.41 3.91 -35.38
N MET A 28 7.27 4.84 -34.42
CA MET A 28 8.16 4.93 -33.28
C MET A 28 7.92 3.83 -32.26
N SER A 29 9.02 3.38 -31.65
CA SER A 29 8.97 2.49 -30.49
C SER A 29 8.39 3.19 -29.26
N ALA A 30 7.92 2.41 -28.28
CA ALA A 30 7.43 2.94 -27.00
C ALA A 30 8.46 3.87 -26.31
N LYS A 31 9.76 3.55 -26.42
CA LYS A 31 10.84 4.36 -25.83
C LYS A 31 10.93 5.73 -26.50
N GLU A 32 10.82 5.78 -27.82
CA GLU A 32 10.89 7.02 -28.59
C GLU A 32 9.64 7.88 -28.37
N LEU A 33 8.46 7.26 -28.33
CA LEU A 33 7.22 7.94 -28.00
C LEU A 33 7.25 8.54 -26.58
N ASN A 34 7.85 7.83 -25.62
CA ASN A 34 8.03 8.34 -24.26
C ASN A 34 9.00 9.53 -24.21
N GLU A 35 10.11 9.49 -24.94
CA GLU A 35 11.02 10.64 -25.05
C GLU A 35 10.34 11.82 -25.75
N LEU A 36 9.50 11.58 -26.75
CA LEU A 36 8.71 12.63 -27.38
C LEU A 36 7.71 13.24 -26.41
N ALA A 37 7.00 12.42 -25.62
CA ALA A 37 6.08 12.87 -24.58
C ALA A 37 6.76 13.72 -23.50
N LYS A 38 8.01 13.40 -23.14
CA LYS A 38 8.83 14.20 -22.21
C LYS A 38 9.13 15.61 -22.71
N ASN A 39 9.17 15.80 -24.03
CA ASN A 39 9.60 17.05 -24.66
C ASN A 39 8.43 17.86 -25.24
N LEU A 40 7.17 17.47 -24.97
CA LEU A 40 5.99 18.10 -25.55
C LEU A 40 5.87 19.61 -25.26
N ASP A 41 6.34 20.09 -24.11
CA ASP A 41 6.26 21.52 -23.76
C ASP A 41 7.26 22.39 -24.48
N HIS A 42 8.30 21.78 -25.05
CA HIS A 42 9.28 22.51 -25.85
C HIS A 42 8.84 22.65 -27.32
N LEU A 43 7.70 22.07 -27.69
CA LEU A 43 7.18 22.15 -29.04
C LEU A 43 6.30 23.40 -29.22
N PRO A 44 6.32 24.02 -30.40
CA PRO A 44 5.33 25.03 -30.77
C PRO A 44 3.89 24.52 -30.61
N PRO A 45 2.91 25.37 -30.24
CA PRO A 45 1.54 24.93 -29.92
C PRO A 45 0.87 24.11 -31.03
N ASP A 46 1.04 24.52 -32.28
CA ASP A 46 0.54 23.86 -33.48
C ASP A 46 1.14 22.46 -33.69
N MET A 47 2.42 22.29 -33.38
CA MET A 47 3.08 20.99 -33.45
C MET A 47 2.78 20.11 -32.26
N LYS A 48 2.63 20.69 -31.07
CA LYS A 48 2.29 19.98 -29.84
C LYS A 48 1.00 19.18 -30.03
N GLU A 49 -0.04 19.81 -30.58
CA GLU A 49 -1.32 19.16 -30.84
C GLU A 49 -1.20 18.01 -31.85
N ARG A 50 -0.48 18.23 -32.97
CA ARG A 50 -0.27 17.19 -33.99
C ARG A 50 0.52 15.99 -33.45
N VAL A 51 1.59 16.26 -32.72
CA VAL A 51 2.42 15.22 -32.10
C VAL A 51 1.64 14.43 -31.06
N MET A 52 0.85 15.11 -30.22
CA MET A 52 -0.03 14.44 -29.26
C MET A 52 -1.01 13.50 -29.96
N LYS A 53 -1.66 13.96 -31.02
CA LYS A 53 -2.60 13.13 -31.79
C LYS A 53 -1.93 11.87 -32.35
N GLU A 54 -0.69 12.00 -32.80
CA GLU A 54 0.07 10.88 -33.34
C GLU A 54 0.54 9.90 -32.24
N ILE A 55 1.00 10.42 -31.10
CA ILE A 55 1.29 9.60 -29.91
C ILE A 55 0.04 8.80 -29.53
N MET A 56 -1.14 9.44 -29.49
CA MET A 56 -2.41 8.81 -29.13
C MET A 56 -2.83 7.70 -30.10
N LYS A 57 -2.57 7.87 -31.39
CA LYS A 57 -2.84 6.83 -32.39
C LYS A 57 -1.95 5.60 -32.16
N ASN A 58 -0.69 5.82 -31.78
CA ASN A 58 0.27 4.76 -31.50
C ASN A 58 0.04 4.05 -30.16
N LEU A 59 -0.47 4.75 -29.15
CA LEU A 59 -0.72 4.20 -27.82
C LEU A 59 -1.53 2.90 -27.86
N LYS A 60 -2.54 2.82 -28.73
CA LYS A 60 -3.43 1.65 -28.87
C LYS A 60 -2.70 0.34 -29.20
N ASN A 61 -1.50 0.42 -29.77
CA ASN A 61 -0.70 -0.73 -30.17
C ASN A 61 0.38 -1.09 -29.14
N LEU A 62 0.54 -0.31 -28.08
CA LEU A 62 1.53 -0.55 -27.04
C LEU A 62 0.95 -1.40 -25.91
N ASP A 63 1.83 -2.02 -25.11
CA ASP A 63 1.40 -2.70 -23.89
C ASP A 63 0.87 -1.69 -22.84
N PRO A 64 -0.03 -2.10 -21.93
CA PRO A 64 -0.65 -1.20 -20.96
C PRO A 64 0.33 -0.42 -20.08
N LYS A 65 1.50 -0.99 -19.77
CA LYS A 65 2.51 -0.36 -18.92
C LYS A 65 3.26 0.74 -19.68
N ALA A 66 3.62 0.49 -20.93
CA ALA A 66 4.18 1.51 -21.82
C ALA A 66 3.18 2.65 -22.06
N GLN A 67 1.90 2.30 -22.31
CA GLN A 67 0.84 3.30 -22.47
C GLN A 67 0.75 4.21 -21.25
N ALA A 68 0.63 3.65 -20.05
CA ALA A 68 0.54 4.42 -18.81
C ALA A 68 1.76 5.32 -18.57
N THR A 69 2.96 4.84 -18.92
CA THR A 69 4.20 5.62 -18.78
C THR A 69 4.16 6.86 -19.68
N ILE A 70 3.78 6.70 -20.95
CA ILE A 70 3.70 7.80 -21.92
C ILE A 70 2.60 8.79 -21.51
N LEU A 71 1.41 8.28 -21.16
CA LEU A 71 0.28 9.07 -20.68
C LEU A 71 0.63 9.89 -19.43
N GLN A 72 1.40 9.31 -18.51
CA GLN A 72 1.93 10.02 -17.34
C GLN A 72 2.88 11.16 -17.74
N GLN A 73 3.76 10.96 -18.71
CA GLN A 73 4.63 12.06 -19.19
C GLN A 73 3.80 13.19 -19.81
N MET A 74 2.80 12.84 -20.63
CA MET A 74 1.89 13.83 -21.22
C MET A 74 1.16 14.64 -20.15
N LEU A 75 0.69 13.98 -19.08
CA LEU A 75 0.02 14.62 -17.95
C LEU A 75 0.93 15.59 -17.17
N ASN A 76 2.17 15.20 -16.95
CA ASN A 76 3.13 16.00 -16.17
C ASN A 76 3.55 17.27 -16.92
N ASN A 77 3.76 17.14 -18.22
CA ASN A 77 4.29 18.21 -19.05
C ASN A 77 3.18 19.18 -19.48
N THR A 78 2.01 18.64 -19.81
CA THR A 78 1.00 19.49 -20.43
C THR A 78 0.05 20.12 -19.40
N ASP A 79 -0.04 21.45 -19.41
CA ASP A 79 -1.06 22.18 -18.64
C ASP A 79 -2.44 22.17 -19.31
N ASN A 80 -2.49 22.07 -20.63
CA ASN A 80 -3.71 22.02 -21.45
C ASN A 80 -3.70 20.75 -22.30
N LEU A 81 -4.13 19.64 -21.73
CA LEU A 81 -4.35 18.41 -22.49
C LEU A 81 -5.65 18.48 -23.28
N ASP A 82 -5.62 17.94 -24.50
CA ASP A 82 -6.84 17.70 -25.26
C ASP A 82 -7.79 16.78 -24.45
N PRO A 83 -9.10 17.06 -24.41
CA PRO A 83 -10.08 16.25 -23.69
C PRO A 83 -10.02 14.76 -24.01
N LYS A 84 -9.70 14.36 -25.24
CA LYS A 84 -9.55 12.96 -25.65
C LYS A 84 -8.32 12.30 -25.02
N VAL A 85 -7.24 13.05 -24.83
CA VAL A 85 -6.05 12.56 -24.12
C VAL A 85 -6.42 12.33 -22.65
N LEU A 86 -7.12 13.27 -22.05
CA LEU A 86 -7.59 13.15 -20.67
C LEU A 86 -8.52 11.95 -20.47
N GLU A 87 -9.44 11.70 -21.40
CA GLU A 87 -10.31 10.54 -21.36
C GLU A 87 -9.51 9.22 -21.42
N GLU A 88 -8.49 9.14 -22.27
CA GLU A 88 -7.63 7.95 -22.36
C GLU A 88 -6.75 7.75 -21.11
N ILE A 89 -6.25 8.85 -20.52
CA ILE A 89 -5.55 8.81 -19.23
C ILE A 89 -6.47 8.20 -18.16
N MET A 90 -7.75 8.58 -18.15
CA MET A 90 -8.72 8.10 -17.17
C MET A 90 -9.08 6.63 -17.37
N ARG A 91 -9.25 6.18 -18.62
CA ARG A 91 -9.44 4.76 -18.94
C ARG A 91 -8.27 3.88 -18.49
N ASN A 92 -7.07 4.47 -18.40
CA ASN A 92 -5.85 3.79 -17.99
C ASN A 92 -5.43 4.11 -16.55
N VAL A 93 -6.32 4.70 -15.72
CA VAL A 93 -5.95 5.17 -14.37
C VAL A 93 -5.40 4.07 -13.47
N ALA A 94 -5.88 2.83 -13.59
CA ALA A 94 -5.35 1.67 -12.85
C ALA A 94 -3.88 1.38 -13.14
N ASN A 95 -3.39 1.75 -14.32
CA ASN A 95 -2.01 1.51 -14.75
C ASN A 95 -1.09 2.70 -14.43
N LEU A 96 -1.66 3.83 -14.00
CA LEU A 96 -0.89 5.02 -13.63
C LEU A 96 -0.21 4.85 -12.28
N THR A 97 0.93 5.51 -12.13
CA THR A 97 1.58 5.57 -10.82
C THR A 97 0.76 6.42 -9.84
N PRO A 98 0.84 6.13 -8.53
CA PRO A 98 0.18 6.95 -7.50
C PRO A 98 0.47 8.46 -7.63
N THR A 99 1.69 8.82 -8.01
CA THR A 99 2.10 10.21 -8.24
C THR A 99 1.36 10.84 -9.42
N ALA A 100 1.21 10.12 -10.54
CA ALA A 100 0.47 10.60 -11.69
C ALA A 100 -1.02 10.80 -11.39
N ILE A 101 -1.62 9.87 -10.65
CA ILE A 101 -3.02 9.98 -10.23
C ILE A 101 -3.22 11.23 -9.35
N LYS A 102 -2.28 11.52 -8.43
CA LYS A 102 -2.31 12.75 -7.64
C LYS A 102 -2.24 14.01 -8.50
N GLU A 103 -1.34 14.04 -9.48
CA GLU A 103 -1.22 15.19 -10.39
C GLU A 103 -2.49 15.38 -11.22
N LEU A 104 -3.09 14.29 -11.73
CA LEU A 104 -4.38 14.34 -12.43
C LEU A 104 -5.46 14.98 -11.57
N LEU A 105 -5.50 14.59 -10.29
CA LEU A 105 -6.48 15.08 -9.32
C LEU A 105 -6.20 16.51 -8.84
N ARG A 106 -4.94 16.96 -8.82
CA ARG A 106 -4.60 18.37 -8.58
C ARG A 106 -5.04 19.27 -9.72
N LYS A 107 -4.89 18.79 -10.96
CA LYS A 107 -5.32 19.49 -12.18
C LYS A 107 -6.82 19.32 -12.48
N ALA A 108 -7.56 18.68 -11.59
CA ALA A 108 -8.95 18.33 -11.79
C ALA A 108 -9.90 19.54 -11.86
N ASP A 109 -9.48 20.68 -11.33
CA ASP A 109 -10.14 21.98 -11.48
C ASP A 109 -10.20 22.46 -12.94
N LYS A 110 -9.23 22.04 -13.75
CA LYS A 110 -9.14 22.36 -15.19
C LYS A 110 -9.71 21.28 -16.08
N LEU A 111 -10.19 20.17 -15.50
CA LEU A 111 -10.73 19.07 -16.28
C LEU A 111 -12.17 19.37 -16.70
N PRO A 112 -12.55 19.02 -17.95
CA PRO A 112 -13.93 19.14 -18.37
C PRO A 112 -14.82 18.22 -17.50
N PRO A 113 -16.09 18.60 -17.25
CA PRO A 113 -16.98 17.84 -16.37
C PRO A 113 -17.14 16.37 -16.76
N ASP A 114 -17.08 16.04 -18.05
CA ASP A 114 -17.22 14.67 -18.52
C ASP A 114 -15.97 13.82 -18.23
N ALA A 115 -14.78 14.43 -18.27
CA ALA A 115 -13.56 13.78 -17.84
C ALA A 115 -13.59 13.51 -16.32
N LEU A 116 -14.07 14.48 -15.52
CA LEU A 116 -14.28 14.26 -14.09
C LEU A 116 -15.23 13.08 -13.83
N LYS A 117 -16.35 12.97 -14.57
CA LYS A 117 -17.26 11.81 -14.46
C LYS A 117 -16.57 10.50 -14.78
N GLU A 118 -15.73 10.46 -15.80
CA GLU A 118 -15.02 9.23 -16.18
C GLU A 118 -14.01 8.80 -15.12
N LEU A 119 -13.23 9.74 -14.58
CA LEU A 119 -12.32 9.48 -13.45
C LEU A 119 -13.05 8.86 -12.25
N LEU A 120 -14.29 9.30 -11.99
CA LEU A 120 -15.08 8.82 -10.85
C LEU A 120 -15.57 7.39 -11.00
N LYS A 121 -15.73 6.89 -12.24
CA LYS A 121 -16.07 5.48 -12.50
C LYS A 121 -14.96 4.53 -12.10
N HIS A 122 -13.74 5.04 -11.93
CA HIS A 122 -12.54 4.28 -11.61
C HIS A 122 -11.96 4.64 -10.23
N VAL A 123 -12.76 5.25 -9.35
CA VAL A 123 -12.32 5.61 -7.98
C VAL A 123 -11.95 4.39 -7.16
N ASP A 124 -12.59 3.24 -7.41
CA ASP A 124 -12.26 1.94 -6.83
C ASP A 124 -10.84 1.46 -7.20
N GLN A 125 -10.34 1.90 -8.35
CA GLN A 125 -9.00 1.55 -8.84
C GLN A 125 -7.92 2.48 -8.29
N ILE A 126 -8.29 3.58 -7.63
CA ILE A 126 -7.34 4.50 -7.02
C ILE A 126 -6.81 3.89 -5.71
N PRO A 127 -5.48 3.78 -5.53
CA PRO A 127 -4.90 3.27 -4.30
C PRO A 127 -5.39 4.04 -3.08
N VAL A 128 -5.75 3.31 -2.00
CA VAL A 128 -6.25 3.91 -0.75
C VAL A 128 -5.29 4.95 -0.18
N SER A 129 -3.97 4.73 -0.31
CA SER A 129 -2.94 5.69 0.11
C SER A 129 -3.04 7.03 -0.61
N VAL A 130 -3.38 7.02 -1.90
CA VAL A 130 -3.63 8.24 -2.68
C VAL A 130 -4.90 8.92 -2.17
N LEU A 131 -5.99 8.18 -1.99
CA LEU A 131 -7.25 8.71 -1.47
C LEU A 131 -7.08 9.37 -0.09
N GLU A 132 -6.30 8.76 0.81
CA GLU A 132 -6.02 9.33 2.12
C GLU A 132 -5.22 10.64 2.05
N GLU A 133 -4.26 10.72 1.12
CA GLU A 133 -3.47 11.94 0.92
C GLU A 133 -4.30 13.06 0.28
N LEU A 134 -5.21 12.73 -0.62
CA LEU A 134 -6.18 13.68 -1.15
C LEU A 134 -7.08 14.23 -0.05
N ILE A 135 -7.53 13.40 0.88
CA ILE A 135 -8.33 13.86 2.02
C ILE A 135 -7.53 14.86 2.85
N LYS A 136 -6.25 14.58 3.14
CA LYS A 136 -5.38 15.49 3.90
C LYS A 136 -5.19 16.84 3.21
N ASN A 137 -5.22 16.87 1.87
CA ASN A 137 -5.07 18.07 1.05
C ASN A 137 -6.40 18.48 0.40
N ALA A 138 -7.54 18.11 0.98
CA ALA A 138 -8.84 18.32 0.36
C ALA A 138 -9.12 19.81 0.10
N ASP A 139 -8.54 20.71 0.89
CA ASP A 139 -8.64 22.17 0.73
C ASP A 139 -8.06 22.71 -0.58
N GLN A 140 -7.12 21.95 -1.17
CA GLN A 140 -6.49 22.21 -2.46
C GLN A 140 -7.29 21.64 -3.64
N LEU A 141 -8.27 20.78 -3.38
CA LEU A 141 -9.13 20.22 -4.42
C LEU A 141 -10.25 21.19 -4.81
N ALA A 142 -10.66 21.08 -6.07
CA ALA A 142 -11.86 21.74 -6.56
C ALA A 142 -13.11 21.19 -5.84
N PRO A 143 -14.08 22.04 -5.50
CA PRO A 143 -15.27 21.60 -4.78
C PRO A 143 -16.08 20.57 -5.58
N GLU A 144 -16.05 20.64 -6.92
CA GLU A 144 -16.65 19.68 -7.83
C GLU A 144 -16.08 18.28 -7.60
N VAL A 145 -14.75 18.16 -7.49
CA VAL A 145 -14.06 16.88 -7.26
C VAL A 145 -14.45 16.30 -5.92
N ILE A 146 -14.51 17.13 -4.87
CA ILE A 146 -14.90 16.70 -3.53
C ILE A 146 -16.36 16.21 -3.53
N ALA A 147 -17.26 16.97 -4.14
CA ALA A 147 -18.67 16.60 -4.26
C ALA A 147 -18.83 15.28 -5.03
N ALA A 148 -18.05 15.12 -6.10
CA ALA A 148 -18.15 13.94 -6.95
C ALA A 148 -17.54 12.69 -6.30
N LEU A 149 -16.45 12.82 -5.53
CA LEU A 149 -15.93 11.75 -4.66
C LEU A 149 -16.98 11.32 -3.63
N LEU A 150 -17.68 12.27 -3.01
CA LEU A 150 -18.77 11.96 -2.08
C LEU A 150 -19.99 11.32 -2.77
N ALA A 151 -20.21 11.61 -4.06
CA ALA A 151 -21.27 11.01 -4.85
C ALA A 151 -20.94 9.58 -5.31
N SER A 152 -19.64 9.26 -5.47
CA SER A 152 -19.18 7.95 -5.94
C SER A 152 -19.60 6.83 -5.00
N LYS A 153 -20.35 5.85 -5.52
CA LYS A 153 -20.80 4.67 -4.78
C LYS A 153 -19.64 3.74 -4.42
N ASP A 154 -18.59 3.80 -5.22
CA ASP A 154 -17.43 2.90 -5.15
C ASP A 154 -16.33 3.43 -4.22
N LEU A 155 -16.53 4.62 -3.62
CA LEU A 155 -15.62 5.16 -2.62
C LEU A 155 -15.69 4.32 -1.33
N PRO A 156 -14.56 3.75 -0.83
CA PRO A 156 -14.55 2.95 0.37
C PRO A 156 -15.19 3.67 1.58
N PRO A 157 -16.04 3.01 2.40
CA PRO A 157 -16.76 3.67 3.50
C PRO A 157 -15.86 4.40 4.50
N ALA A 158 -14.70 3.80 4.82
CA ALA A 158 -13.72 4.41 5.71
C ALA A 158 -13.14 5.72 5.14
N ILE A 159 -12.91 5.78 3.82
CA ILE A 159 -12.40 6.97 3.12
C ILE A 159 -13.49 8.04 3.04
N ARG A 160 -14.73 7.63 2.73
CA ARG A 160 -15.90 8.52 2.76
C ARG A 160 -16.08 9.18 4.12
N GLU A 161 -15.98 8.41 5.21
CA GLU A 161 -16.12 8.95 6.57
C GLU A 161 -14.99 9.93 6.93
N LYS A 162 -13.73 9.58 6.58
CA LYS A 162 -12.58 10.48 6.76
C LYS A 162 -12.75 11.79 5.99
N LEU A 163 -13.20 11.73 4.74
CA LEU A 163 -13.47 12.91 3.92
C LEU A 163 -14.56 13.79 4.54
N LEU A 164 -15.67 13.20 5.01
CA LEU A 164 -16.72 13.94 5.70
C LEU A 164 -16.24 14.59 7.00
N LYS A 165 -15.40 13.91 7.78
CA LYS A 165 -14.77 14.49 8.99
C LYS A 165 -13.90 15.69 8.64
N GLU A 166 -13.08 15.58 7.60
CA GLU A 166 -12.19 16.67 7.18
C GLU A 166 -12.99 17.88 6.66
N ILE A 167 -14.04 17.66 5.87
CA ILE A 167 -14.96 18.72 5.42
C ILE A 167 -15.62 19.44 6.60
N ASN A 168 -16.05 18.70 7.62
CA ASN A 168 -16.68 19.30 8.80
C ASN A 168 -15.68 20.08 9.67
N LYS A 169 -14.42 19.65 9.73
CA LYS A 169 -13.34 20.31 10.45
C LYS A 169 -12.90 21.60 9.73
N ASN A 170 -12.90 21.60 8.40
CA ASN A 170 -12.40 22.70 7.59
C ASN A 170 -13.54 23.64 7.14
N LYS A 171 -13.68 24.77 7.85
CA LYS A 171 -14.69 25.81 7.54
C LYS A 171 -14.62 26.29 6.08
N LYS A 172 -13.41 26.44 5.52
CA LYS A 172 -13.19 26.90 4.13
C LYS A 172 -13.75 25.88 3.13
N LEU A 173 -13.53 24.59 3.35
CA LEU A 173 -14.11 23.53 2.52
C LEU A 173 -15.63 23.51 2.60
N LYS A 174 -16.19 23.66 3.79
CA LYS A 174 -17.63 23.71 4.00
C LYS A 174 -18.27 24.89 3.25
N GLU A 175 -17.64 26.06 3.26
CA GLU A 175 -18.11 27.22 2.48
C GLU A 175 -17.94 27.00 0.97
N LYS A 176 -16.80 26.46 0.51
CA LYS A 176 -16.57 26.10 -0.91
C LYS A 176 -17.62 25.12 -1.45
N LEU A 177 -18.05 24.14 -0.65
CA LEU A 177 -19.09 23.19 -1.03
C LEU A 177 -20.50 23.79 -1.01
N LYS A 178 -20.75 24.82 -0.19
CA LYS A 178 -22.04 25.53 -0.18
C LYS A 178 -22.22 26.45 -1.39
N SER A 179 -21.13 26.95 -1.96
CA SER A 179 -21.16 27.82 -3.15
C SER A 179 -21.36 27.06 -4.46
N LEU A 180 -21.34 25.72 -4.45
CA LEU A 180 -21.69 24.91 -5.62
C LEU A 180 -23.19 25.02 -5.90
N ASP A 181 -23.53 25.43 -7.13
CA ASP A 181 -24.92 25.60 -7.57
C ASP A 181 -25.73 24.31 -7.37
N PRO A 182 -27.00 24.40 -6.91
CA PRO A 182 -27.86 23.25 -6.65
C PRO A 182 -28.13 22.38 -7.88
N LEU A 183 -27.84 22.85 -9.10
CA LEU A 183 -27.90 22.06 -10.34
C LEU A 183 -26.83 20.95 -10.44
N THR A 184 -25.75 21.03 -9.66
CA THR A 184 -24.76 19.94 -9.52
C THR A 184 -25.10 18.97 -8.37
N GLN A 185 -26.12 19.29 -7.55
CA GLN A 185 -26.59 18.43 -6.48
C GLN A 185 -27.58 17.37 -7.00
N GLY A 186 -27.10 16.49 -7.88
CA GLY A 186 -27.68 15.15 -8.04
C GLY A 186 -27.52 14.27 -6.79
N VAL A 187 -26.87 14.79 -5.74
CA VAL A 187 -26.73 14.17 -4.42
C VAL A 187 -27.84 14.69 -3.49
N GLN A 188 -29.10 14.54 -3.87
CA GLN A 188 -30.20 14.55 -2.90
C GLN A 188 -30.16 13.25 -2.10
N GLY A 189 -29.19 13.17 -1.20
CA GLY A 189 -28.93 12.01 -0.35
C GLY A 189 -28.06 12.33 0.85
N VAL A 190 -27.53 13.55 0.97
CA VAL A 190 -27.11 14.09 2.26
C VAL A 190 -28.39 14.49 2.98
N GLY A 191 -29.12 13.50 3.47
CA GLY A 191 -30.21 13.73 4.41
C GLY A 191 -29.70 14.69 5.46
N LYS A 192 -30.44 15.79 5.68
CA LYS A 192 -30.24 16.65 6.84
C LYS A 192 -30.10 15.70 8.03
N VAL A 193 -28.88 15.56 8.54
CA VAL A 193 -28.70 15.14 9.92
C VAL A 193 -29.32 16.30 10.68
N GLN A 194 -30.62 16.18 10.96
CA GLN A 194 -31.30 17.07 11.88
C GLN A 194 -30.40 17.13 13.12
N PRO A 195 -29.97 18.32 13.56
CA PRO A 195 -29.44 18.41 14.91
C PRO A 195 -30.57 17.89 15.79
N LYS A 196 -30.41 16.67 16.34
CA LYS A 196 -31.34 16.17 17.35
C LYS A 196 -31.44 17.29 18.38
N ALA A 197 -32.67 17.78 18.57
CA ALA A 197 -32.99 18.69 19.65
C ALA A 197 -32.31 18.16 20.91
N LYS A 198 -31.63 19.05 21.64
CA LYS A 198 -31.10 18.74 22.96
C LYS A 198 -32.21 18.04 23.75
N PRO A 199 -32.05 16.78 24.17
CA PRO A 199 -32.85 16.32 25.28
C PRO A 199 -32.28 17.03 26.50
N ASP A 200 -33.03 17.98 27.05
CA ASP A 200 -32.91 18.34 28.46
C ASP A 200 -33.31 17.11 29.27
N ALA A 201 -32.36 16.18 29.37
CA ALA A 201 -32.40 15.04 30.25
C ALA A 201 -30.95 14.80 30.67
N LYS A 202 -30.67 15.08 31.95
CA LYS A 202 -29.48 14.59 32.64
C LYS A 202 -29.27 13.13 32.23
N LYS A 203 -28.27 12.85 31.38
CA LYS A 203 -27.77 11.49 31.19
C LYS A 203 -27.39 10.97 32.59
N PRO A 204 -27.97 9.85 33.07
CA PRO A 204 -27.38 9.19 34.21
C PRO A 204 -25.95 8.84 33.81
N LYS A 205 -24.98 9.21 34.64
CA LYS A 205 -23.64 8.62 34.56
C LYS A 205 -23.87 7.12 34.70
N LEU A 206 -23.73 6.38 33.61
CA LEU A 206 -23.61 4.93 33.68
C LEU A 206 -22.24 4.70 34.30
N ASP A 207 -22.20 4.47 35.61
CA ASP A 207 -20.98 4.02 36.28
C ASP A 207 -20.63 2.65 35.71
N VAL A 208 -19.70 2.64 34.76
CA VAL A 208 -19.12 1.40 34.26
C VAL A 208 -18.42 0.75 35.44
N PRO A 209 -18.84 -0.46 35.87
CA PRO A 209 -18.19 -1.14 36.99
C PRO A 209 -16.70 -1.30 36.66
N LYS A 210 -15.85 -0.93 37.63
CA LYS A 210 -14.41 -1.20 37.54
C LYS A 210 -14.23 -2.71 37.38
N PRO A 211 -13.29 -3.16 36.52
CA PRO A 211 -13.05 -4.58 36.30
C PRO A 211 -12.79 -5.26 37.65
N LYS A 212 -13.53 -6.32 37.94
CA LYS A 212 -13.52 -7.03 39.22
C LYS A 212 -12.39 -8.07 39.27
N THR A 213 -11.88 -8.49 38.11
CA THR A 213 -10.89 -9.56 37.98
C THR A 213 -9.76 -9.18 37.01
N GLY A 214 -8.61 -9.86 37.15
CA GLY A 214 -7.46 -9.67 36.27
C GLY A 214 -7.71 -10.10 34.81
N SER A 215 -8.62 -11.05 34.58
CA SER A 215 -9.03 -11.50 33.24
C SER A 215 -9.89 -10.46 32.52
N GLU A 216 -10.84 -9.82 33.21
CA GLU A 216 -11.67 -8.74 32.64
C GLU A 216 -10.82 -7.56 32.13
N LYS A 217 -9.77 -7.19 32.89
CA LYS A 217 -8.85 -6.14 32.48
C LYS A 217 -8.11 -6.51 31.20
N LYS A 218 -7.60 -7.75 31.09
CA LYS A 218 -6.89 -8.24 29.90
C LYS A 218 -7.80 -8.27 28.67
N ILE A 219 -9.04 -8.75 28.81
CA ILE A 219 -10.03 -8.77 27.73
C ILE A 219 -10.33 -7.34 27.26
N ARG A 220 -10.52 -6.39 28.18
CA ARG A 220 -10.72 -4.98 27.85
C ARG A 220 -9.49 -4.38 27.15
N ASP A 221 -8.28 -4.63 27.64
CA ASP A 221 -7.05 -4.13 27.04
C ASP A 221 -6.85 -4.69 25.61
N LEU A 222 -7.17 -5.96 25.38
CA LEU A 222 -7.13 -6.61 24.06
C LEU A 222 -8.17 -6.00 23.11
N TYR A 223 -9.39 -5.77 23.61
CA TYR A 223 -10.48 -5.15 22.84
C TYR A 223 -10.18 -3.69 22.48
N GLU A 224 -9.67 -2.90 23.43
CA GLU A 224 -9.23 -1.52 23.20
C GLU A 224 -8.05 -1.46 22.22
N LYS A 225 -7.14 -2.45 22.27
CA LYS A 225 -6.03 -2.57 21.31
C LYS A 225 -6.49 -2.87 19.89
N LEU A 226 -7.53 -3.70 19.73
CA LEU A 226 -8.05 -4.10 18.43
C LEU A 226 -9.02 -3.08 17.83
N PHE A 227 -9.83 -2.40 18.65
CA PHE A 227 -10.95 -1.57 18.18
C PHE A 227 -10.88 -0.10 18.62
N GLY A 228 -9.92 0.29 19.47
CA GLY A 228 -9.75 1.65 19.99
C GLY A 228 -10.51 1.92 21.30
N LYS A 229 -10.35 3.13 21.86
CA LYS A 229 -10.89 3.51 23.19
C LYS A 229 -12.39 3.86 23.22
N ASP A 230 -13.00 4.13 22.07
CA ASP A 230 -14.36 4.70 21.96
C ASP A 230 -15.47 3.67 21.71
N VAL A 231 -15.23 2.39 21.99
CA VAL A 231 -16.15 1.30 21.59
C VAL A 231 -17.03 0.81 22.75
N THR A 232 -17.25 1.67 23.76
CA THR A 232 -18.00 1.36 24.98
C THR A 232 -19.43 0.87 24.75
N GLY A 233 -20.01 1.10 23.56
CA GLY A 233 -21.34 0.60 23.17
C GLY A 233 -21.39 -0.80 22.54
N ARG A 234 -20.25 -1.49 22.31
CA ARG A 234 -20.23 -2.87 21.78
C ARG A 234 -19.96 -3.94 22.84
N LEU A 235 -19.70 -3.52 24.09
CA LEU A 235 -19.26 -4.36 25.21
C LEU A 235 -20.41 -4.74 26.15
N ASP A 236 -21.64 -4.89 25.65
CA ASP A 236 -22.70 -5.63 26.37
C ASP A 236 -22.56 -7.15 26.11
N MET A 237 -21.32 -7.61 25.94
CA MET A 237 -21.02 -9.04 25.94
C MET A 237 -20.79 -9.46 27.38
N ASP A 238 -21.36 -10.61 27.73
CA ASP A 238 -21.20 -11.20 29.05
C ASP A 238 -19.72 -11.46 29.32
N MET A 239 -19.10 -10.61 30.14
CA MET A 239 -17.67 -10.69 30.44
C MET A 239 -17.34 -12.00 31.17
N ASP A 240 -18.32 -12.59 31.87
CA ASP A 240 -18.19 -13.89 32.52
C ASP A 240 -18.06 -15.02 31.48
N PHE A 241 -18.65 -14.86 30.29
CA PHE A 241 -18.49 -15.81 29.19
C PHE A 241 -17.11 -15.72 28.54
N LEU A 242 -16.60 -14.50 28.31
CA LEU A 242 -15.27 -14.30 27.71
C LEU A 242 -14.13 -14.62 28.68
N ALA A 243 -14.36 -14.53 29.99
CA ALA A 243 -13.38 -14.84 31.02
C ALA A 243 -12.90 -16.31 31.02
N GLY A 244 -13.68 -17.22 30.42
CA GLY A 244 -13.33 -18.64 30.27
C GLY A 244 -12.58 -18.99 28.98
N ILE A 245 -12.34 -18.03 28.10
CA ILE A 245 -11.68 -18.23 26.80
C ILE A 245 -10.21 -17.79 26.93
N ASP A 246 -9.28 -18.59 26.41
CA ASP A 246 -7.86 -18.21 26.43
C ASP A 246 -7.58 -17.03 25.49
N GLU A 247 -6.52 -16.27 25.78
CA GLU A 247 -6.20 -15.02 25.07
C GLU A 247 -5.92 -15.27 23.56
N SER A 248 -5.33 -16.41 23.22
CA SER A 248 -5.04 -16.76 21.82
C SER A 248 -6.31 -17.13 21.06
N GLU A 249 -7.26 -17.79 21.72
CA GLU A 249 -8.58 -18.13 21.18
C GLU A 249 -9.45 -16.87 21.01
N LEU A 250 -9.33 -15.90 21.92
CA LEU A 250 -9.98 -14.59 21.80
C LEU A 250 -9.44 -13.79 20.61
N GLU A 251 -8.13 -13.66 20.44
CA GLU A 251 -7.53 -12.97 19.29
C GLU A 251 -8.00 -13.60 17.96
N ASP A 252 -8.07 -14.92 17.93
CA ASP A 252 -8.56 -15.69 16.79
C ASP A 252 -10.04 -15.37 16.51
N ILE A 253 -10.92 -15.38 17.52
CA ILE A 253 -12.36 -15.07 17.38
C ILE A 253 -12.56 -13.63 16.89
N PHE A 254 -11.81 -12.66 17.41
CA PHE A 254 -11.92 -11.26 17.03
C PHE A 254 -11.47 -10.97 15.59
N GLN A 255 -10.71 -11.87 14.97
CA GLN A 255 -10.32 -11.80 13.56
C GLN A 255 -11.31 -12.51 12.62
N ASP A 256 -12.36 -13.16 13.15
CA ASP A 256 -13.34 -13.86 12.31
C ASP A 256 -14.27 -12.86 11.58
N PRO A 257 -14.41 -12.95 10.25
CA PRO A 257 -15.36 -12.11 9.50
C PRO A 257 -16.82 -12.28 9.94
N GLU A 258 -17.23 -13.47 10.38
CA GLU A 258 -18.59 -13.70 10.91
C GLU A 258 -18.78 -12.95 12.24
N PHE A 259 -17.73 -12.87 13.07
CA PHE A 259 -17.75 -12.12 14.32
C PHE A 259 -17.74 -10.60 14.08
N LEU A 260 -16.91 -10.12 13.15
CA LEU A 260 -16.79 -8.69 12.82
C LEU A 260 -18.06 -8.11 12.18
N ASN A 261 -18.83 -8.94 11.49
CA ASN A 261 -20.11 -8.58 10.87
C ASN A 261 -21.33 -8.93 11.72
N MET A 262 -21.14 -9.34 12.98
CA MET A 262 -22.22 -9.68 13.90
C MET A 262 -23.14 -8.46 14.12
N ASP A 263 -24.45 -8.65 13.97
CA ASP A 263 -25.43 -7.59 14.24
C ASP A 263 -25.38 -7.19 15.73
N PRO A 264 -25.14 -5.90 16.03
CA PRO A 264 -25.01 -5.40 17.39
C PRO A 264 -26.31 -5.48 18.21
N ASN A 265 -27.44 -5.89 17.62
CA ASN A 265 -28.71 -6.13 18.31
C ASN A 265 -29.00 -7.61 18.59
N LEU A 266 -28.07 -8.53 18.29
CA LEU A 266 -28.24 -9.94 18.65
C LEU A 266 -28.43 -10.09 20.17
N SER A 267 -29.38 -10.93 20.56
CA SER A 267 -29.57 -11.34 21.95
C SER A 267 -28.32 -12.02 22.51
N PRO A 268 -28.04 -11.92 23.81
CA PRO A 268 -26.85 -12.53 24.43
C PRO A 268 -26.71 -14.04 24.12
N GLU A 269 -27.82 -14.77 24.11
CA GLU A 269 -27.84 -16.21 23.79
C GLU A 269 -27.48 -16.49 22.32
N ALA A 270 -27.95 -15.66 21.39
CA ALA A 270 -27.63 -15.81 19.97
C ALA A 270 -26.14 -15.54 19.70
N ARG A 271 -25.55 -14.55 20.39
CA ARG A 271 -24.10 -14.29 20.32
C ARG A 271 -23.28 -15.45 20.85
N LYS A 272 -23.69 -16.01 22.00
CA LYS A 272 -23.04 -17.17 22.60
C LYS A 272 -23.06 -18.38 21.66
N LYS A 273 -24.19 -18.64 21.00
CA LYS A 273 -24.31 -19.70 19.99
C LYS A 273 -23.40 -19.45 18.77
N LEU A 274 -23.33 -18.22 18.29
CA LEU A 274 -22.47 -17.86 17.15
C LEU A 274 -20.99 -18.06 17.47
N ILE A 275 -20.54 -17.60 18.65
CA ILE A 275 -19.15 -17.77 19.09
C ILE A 275 -18.79 -19.26 19.21
N GLU A 276 -19.70 -20.06 19.77
CA GLU A 276 -19.52 -21.52 19.88
C GLU A 276 -19.52 -22.21 18.50
N GLU A 277 -20.28 -21.70 17.54
CA GLU A 277 -20.26 -22.19 16.15
C GLU A 277 -18.95 -21.87 15.45
N ILE A 278 -18.44 -20.63 15.58
CA ILE A 278 -17.12 -20.22 15.09
C ILE A 278 -16.03 -21.12 15.69
N ARG A 279 -16.11 -21.39 16.99
CA ARG A 279 -15.21 -22.30 17.71
C ARG A 279 -15.23 -23.71 17.12
N LYS A 280 -16.42 -24.29 16.91
CA LYS A 280 -16.59 -25.62 16.30
C LYS A 280 -16.17 -25.69 14.84
N LYS A 281 -16.40 -24.64 14.05
CA LYS A 281 -15.92 -24.54 12.66
C LYS A 281 -14.40 -24.54 12.62
N ARG A 282 -13.75 -23.89 13.58
CA ARG A 282 -12.28 -23.76 13.65
C ARG A 282 -11.58 -24.98 14.24
N SER A 283 -12.14 -25.63 15.25
CA SER A 283 -11.60 -26.89 15.78
C SER A 283 -11.55 -27.97 14.70
N LYS A 284 -12.52 -27.97 13.78
CA LYS A 284 -12.53 -28.84 12.58
C LYS A 284 -11.48 -28.46 11.53
N ARG A 285 -11.04 -27.19 11.46
CA ARG A 285 -10.00 -26.73 10.50
C ARG A 285 -8.57 -26.99 10.99
N ARG A 286 -8.35 -27.12 12.30
CA ARG A 286 -7.00 -27.31 12.88
C ARG A 286 -6.43 -28.71 12.69
N ILE A 287 -7.23 -29.68 12.23
CA ILE A 287 -6.76 -30.99 11.78
C ILE A 287 -7.09 -31.09 10.30
N ALA A 288 -6.34 -30.35 9.47
CA ALA A 288 -6.32 -30.67 8.05
C ALA A 288 -5.60 -32.02 7.91
N ASP A 289 -6.27 -33.01 7.31
CA ASP A 289 -5.70 -34.30 6.88
C ASP A 289 -4.63 -34.06 5.81
N VAL A 290 -3.51 -33.45 6.19
CA VAL A 290 -2.33 -33.35 5.32
C VAL A 290 -1.61 -34.68 5.45
N PRO A 291 -1.58 -35.53 4.41
CA PRO A 291 -0.87 -36.80 4.48
C PRO A 291 0.62 -36.53 4.78
N PRO A 292 1.25 -37.36 5.62
CA PRO A 292 2.66 -37.17 5.98
C PRO A 292 3.52 -37.11 4.72
N LEU A 293 4.44 -36.14 4.65
CA LEU A 293 5.32 -35.99 3.50
C LEU A 293 6.18 -37.24 3.30
N SER A 294 6.36 -37.66 2.04
CA SER A 294 7.34 -38.69 1.71
C SER A 294 8.76 -38.18 1.96
N LYS A 295 9.67 -39.09 2.32
CA LYS A 295 11.07 -38.78 2.64
C LYS A 295 11.80 -38.09 1.47
N GLU A 296 11.42 -38.37 0.22
CA GLU A 296 12.02 -37.73 -0.96
C GLU A 296 11.71 -36.22 -0.99
N LYS A 297 10.46 -35.83 -0.73
CA LYS A 297 10.05 -34.42 -0.73
C LYS A 297 10.69 -33.60 0.38
N LEU A 298 11.11 -34.24 1.47
CA LEU A 298 11.84 -33.59 2.56
C LEU A 298 13.31 -33.33 2.20
N GLN A 299 13.89 -34.11 1.28
CA GLN A 299 15.29 -33.95 0.86
C GLN A 299 15.47 -32.83 -0.17
N ASP A 300 14.42 -32.48 -0.90
CA ASP A 300 14.43 -31.43 -1.92
C ASP A 300 14.19 -30.01 -1.36
N ILE A 301 14.00 -29.88 -0.04
CA ILE A 301 13.76 -28.58 0.59
C ILE A 301 15.08 -28.01 1.08
N GLU A 302 15.63 -27.08 0.31
CA GLU A 302 16.92 -26.44 0.60
C GLU A 302 16.83 -25.39 1.71
N ASP A 303 15.67 -24.72 1.86
CA ASP A 303 15.42 -23.72 2.90
C ASP A 303 14.40 -24.23 3.93
N PRO A 304 14.74 -24.33 5.23
CA PRO A 304 13.78 -24.70 6.27
C PRO A 304 12.58 -23.74 6.37
N LEU A 305 12.69 -22.49 5.93
CA LEU A 305 11.56 -21.56 5.84
C LEU A 305 10.62 -21.91 4.68
N ASP A 306 11.12 -22.47 3.58
CA ASP A 306 10.29 -22.99 2.50
C ASP A 306 9.46 -24.20 2.97
N TYR A 307 10.01 -25.04 3.86
CA TYR A 307 9.22 -26.10 4.49
C TYR A 307 8.05 -25.53 5.29
N LEU A 308 8.32 -24.52 6.13
CA LEU A 308 7.32 -23.86 6.96
C LEU A 308 6.29 -23.12 6.11
N TYR A 309 6.71 -22.46 5.03
CA TYR A 309 5.82 -21.77 4.11
C TYR A 309 4.90 -22.74 3.34
N LYS A 310 5.47 -23.84 2.86
CA LYS A 310 4.80 -24.76 1.94
C LYS A 310 3.94 -25.80 2.66
N TYR A 311 4.28 -26.14 3.90
CA TYR A 311 3.65 -27.26 4.61
C TYR A 311 3.19 -26.94 6.04
N CYS A 312 3.67 -25.87 6.67
CA CYS A 312 2.99 -25.34 7.85
C CYS A 312 1.97 -24.29 7.38
N ILE A 313 0.85 -24.15 8.11
CA ILE A 313 -0.22 -23.21 7.78
C ILE A 313 0.27 -21.77 8.09
N ILE A 314 1.27 -21.32 7.36
CA ILE A 314 1.80 -19.97 7.41
C ILE A 314 1.15 -19.23 6.26
N HIS A 315 0.22 -18.35 6.58
CA HIS A 315 -0.38 -17.47 5.59
C HIS A 315 0.73 -16.62 4.93
N PRO A 316 0.81 -16.52 3.59
CA PRO A 316 1.87 -15.80 2.89
C PRO A 316 2.08 -14.37 3.42
N ASP A 317 0.97 -13.68 3.69
CA ASP A 317 0.98 -12.30 4.21
C ASP A 317 1.60 -12.14 5.60
N ARG A 318 1.75 -13.24 6.35
CA ARG A 318 2.36 -13.23 7.69
C ARG A 318 3.84 -13.63 7.66
N MET A 319 4.42 -13.92 6.49
CA MET A 319 5.80 -14.41 6.37
C MET A 319 6.83 -13.47 7.00
N ALA A 320 6.76 -12.18 6.69
CA ALA A 320 7.67 -11.17 7.25
C ALA A 320 7.59 -11.08 8.80
N VAL A 321 6.45 -11.48 9.39
CA VAL A 321 6.28 -11.54 10.85
C VAL A 321 6.97 -12.78 11.41
N TYR A 322 6.81 -13.93 10.77
CA TYR A 322 7.47 -15.17 11.18
C TYR A 322 8.99 -15.10 11.02
N GLU A 323 9.49 -14.56 9.91
CA GLU A 323 10.93 -14.31 9.70
C GLU A 323 11.50 -13.45 10.84
N ARG A 324 10.78 -12.38 11.22
CA ARG A 324 11.21 -11.51 12.31
C ARG A 324 11.22 -12.23 13.66
N VAL A 325 10.20 -13.05 13.96
CA VAL A 325 10.13 -13.85 15.19
C VAL A 325 11.25 -14.89 15.21
N PHE A 326 11.50 -15.56 14.09
CA PHE A 326 12.56 -16.55 13.93
C PHE A 326 13.95 -15.93 14.12
N LEU A 327 14.26 -14.84 13.41
CA LEU A 327 15.54 -14.12 13.55
C LEU A 327 15.74 -13.61 14.98
N ASN A 328 14.70 -13.11 15.63
CA ASN A 328 14.77 -12.69 17.03
C ASN A 328 14.99 -13.87 17.98
N THR A 329 14.42 -15.04 17.68
CA THR A 329 14.59 -16.27 18.47
C THR A 329 16.01 -16.80 18.32
N ILE A 330 16.52 -16.89 17.09
CA ILE A 330 17.93 -17.23 16.83
C ILE A 330 18.86 -16.25 17.52
N LYS A 331 18.63 -14.94 17.41
CA LYS A 331 19.49 -13.94 18.05
C LYS A 331 19.50 -14.07 19.59
N LYS A 332 18.36 -14.41 20.20
CA LYS A 332 18.26 -14.65 21.65
C LYS A 332 18.89 -15.98 22.08
N GLN A 333 18.81 -17.01 21.23
CA GLN A 333 19.39 -18.32 21.50
C GLN A 333 20.85 -18.44 21.06
N LYS A 334 21.37 -17.47 20.29
CA LYS A 334 22.76 -17.43 19.83
C LYS A 334 23.78 -17.64 20.96
N PRO A 335 23.64 -17.04 22.16
CA PRO A 335 24.57 -17.30 23.27
C PRO A 335 24.49 -18.73 23.81
N LEU A 336 23.35 -19.42 23.68
CA LEU A 336 23.19 -20.82 24.10
C LEU A 336 23.88 -21.79 23.15
N PHE A 337 24.05 -21.40 21.88
CA PHE A 337 24.68 -22.22 20.84
C PHE A 337 26.10 -21.77 20.45
N GLU A 338 26.56 -20.62 20.95
CA GLU A 338 27.96 -20.17 20.83
C GLU A 338 28.86 -21.12 21.63
N GLY A 339 29.52 -22.04 20.92
CA GLY A 339 30.42 -23.05 21.51
C GLY A 339 29.90 -24.49 21.41
N MET A 340 28.66 -24.72 20.95
CA MET A 340 28.26 -26.07 20.55
C MET A 340 28.83 -26.38 19.17
N ASN A 341 29.79 -27.30 19.11
CA ASN A 341 30.21 -27.87 17.83
C ASN A 341 29.03 -28.64 17.24
N PRO A 342 28.62 -28.35 15.98
CA PRO A 342 27.57 -29.12 15.34
C PRO A 342 28.00 -30.58 15.28
N PRO A 343 27.09 -31.53 15.54
CA PRO A 343 27.44 -32.94 15.60
C PRO A 343 27.99 -33.42 14.25
N GLU A 344 29.08 -34.19 14.26
CA GLU A 344 29.93 -34.49 13.09
C GLU A 344 29.20 -34.97 11.83
N HIS A 345 28.02 -35.57 11.96
CA HIS A 345 27.21 -36.04 10.84
C HIS A 345 26.60 -34.90 10.00
N THR A 346 26.43 -33.69 10.56
CA THR A 346 25.95 -32.51 9.81
C THR A 346 27.05 -31.87 8.96
N VAL A 347 28.31 -31.92 9.40
CA VAL A 347 29.47 -31.39 8.66
C VAL A 347 29.76 -32.22 7.39
N LYS A 348 29.48 -33.53 7.41
CA LYS A 348 29.69 -34.42 6.26
C LYS A 348 28.71 -34.15 5.09
N LEU A 349 27.53 -33.61 5.34
CA LEU A 349 26.54 -33.25 4.30
C LEU A 349 26.93 -31.99 3.52
N ILE A 350 27.62 -31.05 4.16
CA ILE A 350 28.06 -29.79 3.52
C ILE A 350 29.27 -30.05 2.59
N ASN A 351 30.14 -31.00 2.95
CA ASN A 351 31.36 -31.28 2.21
C ASN A 351 31.22 -32.32 1.08
N THR A 352 30.08 -33.01 0.97
CA THR A 352 29.90 -34.08 -0.03
C THR A 352 29.23 -33.62 -1.33
N LYS A 353 28.75 -32.37 -1.44
CA LYS A 353 28.09 -31.83 -2.65
C LYS A 353 28.88 -30.78 -3.45
N ARG A 354 30.15 -30.52 -3.16
CA ARG A 354 31.00 -29.62 -3.97
C ARG A 354 32.27 -30.31 -4.47
N GLY A 355 32.11 -31.10 -5.51
CA GLY A 355 33.18 -31.39 -6.47
C GLY A 355 32.86 -30.70 -7.78
N GLY A 356 33.72 -29.78 -8.23
CA GLY A 356 33.68 -29.22 -9.58
C GLY A 356 33.62 -27.70 -9.66
N GLU A 357 34.81 -27.09 -9.76
CA GLU A 357 35.15 -25.92 -10.58
C GLU A 357 34.48 -24.54 -10.33
N GLY A 358 35.33 -23.60 -9.87
CA GLY A 358 35.50 -22.31 -10.56
C GLY A 358 34.64 -21.13 -10.14
N TRP A 359 34.98 -20.46 -9.03
CA TRP A 359 34.77 -19.02 -8.88
C TRP A 359 35.97 -18.38 -8.19
N SER A 360 36.90 -17.87 -8.99
CA SER A 360 37.84 -16.85 -8.60
C SER A 360 37.20 -15.46 -8.79
N ASN A 361 37.34 -14.62 -7.77
CA ASN A 361 37.24 -13.15 -7.76
C ASN A 361 35.94 -12.47 -8.23
N VAL A 362 35.19 -11.92 -7.27
CA VAL A 362 34.91 -10.47 -7.23
C VAL A 362 34.84 -9.99 -5.76
N GLY A 363 35.80 -9.15 -5.36
CA GLY A 363 35.53 -7.94 -4.57
C GLY A 363 35.46 -8.05 -3.04
N GLY A 364 36.52 -8.50 -2.38
CA GLY A 364 36.76 -8.24 -0.96
C GLY A 364 37.89 -7.22 -0.76
N GLY A 365 37.53 -6.01 -0.31
CA GLY A 365 38.42 -4.97 0.22
C GLY A 365 37.53 -3.85 0.78
N ASN A 366 37.79 -3.20 1.90
CA ASN A 366 38.93 -3.18 2.81
C ASN A 366 38.43 -2.52 4.11
N TYR A 367 38.75 -3.05 5.28
CA TYR A 367 39.02 -2.24 6.49
C TYR A 367 40.15 -2.90 7.27
N VAL A 368 41.35 -2.55 6.79
CA VAL A 368 42.64 -2.32 7.45
C VAL A 368 42.68 -2.55 8.97
N ASN A 369 43.51 -3.53 9.37
CA ASN A 369 44.31 -3.47 10.59
C ASN A 369 45.69 -2.89 10.23
N ASP A 370 46.15 -1.93 11.02
CA ASP A 370 47.43 -1.24 10.90
C ASP A 370 48.50 -1.97 11.72
N PRO A 371 49.67 -2.30 11.14
CA PRO A 371 50.90 -2.22 11.92
C PRO A 371 52.04 -1.59 11.11
N LYS A 372 52.56 -0.47 11.60
CA LYS A 372 53.88 0.03 11.20
C LYS A 372 54.96 -0.45 12.17
N GLN A 373 56.01 -0.95 11.52
CA GLN A 373 57.31 -1.36 12.01
C GLN A 373 58.08 -0.22 12.68
N TYR A 374 58.93 -0.57 13.65
CA TYR A 374 60.27 0.00 13.77
C TYR A 374 61.26 -1.12 14.15
N HIS A 375 62.24 -1.34 13.26
CA HIS A 375 63.51 -2.00 13.57
C HIS A 375 64.51 -0.92 14.00
N ALA A 376 65.27 -1.17 15.06
CA ALA A 376 66.65 -0.72 15.21
C ALA A 376 67.35 -1.64 16.23
N LEU A 377 68.50 -2.18 15.82
CA LEU A 377 69.51 -2.82 16.66
C LEU A 377 70.59 -1.76 16.96
N ASP A 378 71.02 -1.66 18.21
CA ASP A 378 72.36 -1.24 18.69
C ASP A 378 72.31 -1.41 20.22
N SER A 379 72.97 -2.40 20.82
CA SER A 379 74.39 -2.47 21.20
C SER A 379 74.75 -1.56 22.39
N SER A 380 75.48 -2.17 23.34
CA SER A 380 76.26 -1.57 24.46
C SER A 380 75.47 -0.79 25.50
N ASP A 381 75.82 -0.73 26.76
CA ASP A 381 76.70 -1.44 27.69
C ASP A 381 76.30 -0.80 29.05
N ASP A 382 76.58 -1.50 30.14
CA ASP A 382 76.99 -1.02 31.47
C ASP A 382 76.70 0.46 31.85
N ASP A 383 76.00 0.65 32.99
CA ASP A 383 76.58 1.29 34.18
C ASP A 383 75.49 1.53 35.27
N ASP A 384 75.75 0.90 36.41
CA ASP A 384 75.75 1.44 37.78
C ASP A 384 74.52 2.06 38.49
N ASP A 385 74.39 1.56 39.74
CA ASP A 385 74.05 2.23 41.01
C ASP A 385 72.66 2.87 41.22
N GLU A 386 71.83 2.28 42.11
CA GLU A 386 71.83 2.52 43.57
C GLU A 386 70.79 1.64 44.31
#